data_AF-A0A7K2YCN0-F1
#
_entry.id   AF-A0A7K2YCN0-F1
#
_cell.length_a   1.000
_cell.length_b   1.000
_cell.length_c   1.000
_cell.angle_alpha   90.00
_cell.angle_beta   90.00
_cell.angle_gamma   90.00
#
_symmetry.space_group_name_H-M   'P 1'
#
loop_
_entity.id
_entity.type
_entity.pdbx_description
1 polymer ?
#
loop_
_entity_poly.entity_id
_entity_poly.type
_entity_poly.pdbx_seq_one_letter_code
_entity_poly.pdbx_strand_id
1 'polypeptide(L)'
;MPPASAAKLTAGRLEAWCKRRGSSGRPPGSVLIERLRSAPAAASRLGEAVVERLVRGQVVQGIRTTIRLLDTAIAEAVETRPYAPLFASMPRIGEVNLGQVVSEIGPRLERARTCEQLIAEAGAVPVTRASGKSRTVAFRFATNRRARLALTTFADNSRHGSP
;
A
#
# COMPACT_ATOMS: atom_id res chain seq x y z
N MET A 1 16.35 13.66 8.46
CA MET A 1 17.78 13.36 8.26
C MET A 1 18.43 14.72 8.35
N PRO A 2 19.20 15.00 9.41
CA PRO A 2 19.74 16.33 9.61
C PRO A 2 20.62 16.72 8.41
N PRO A 3 20.67 18.00 8.01
CA PRO A 3 21.59 18.50 6.98
C PRO A 3 23.03 17.99 7.15
N ALA A 4 23.53 17.86 8.38
CA ALA A 4 24.83 17.22 8.65
C ALA A 4 24.93 15.75 8.18
N SER A 5 23.85 14.97 8.26
CA SER A 5 23.80 13.62 7.69
C SER A 5 23.77 13.64 6.16
N ALA A 6 23.17 14.68 5.57
CA ALA A 6 23.17 14.88 4.12
C ALA A 6 24.54 15.31 3.57
N ALA A 7 25.44 15.85 4.41
CA ALA A 7 26.82 16.12 4.02
C ALA A 7 27.58 14.85 3.58
N LYS A 8 27.22 13.67 4.14
CA LYS A 8 27.81 12.36 3.80
C LYS A 8 27.10 11.65 2.64
N LEU A 9 26.08 12.25 2.04
CA LEU A 9 25.51 11.73 0.80
C LEU A 9 26.54 11.89 -0.32
N THR A 10 26.61 10.90 -1.19
CA THR A 10 27.42 10.93 -2.41
C THR A 10 26.50 10.79 -3.60
N ALA A 11 26.93 11.27 -4.77
CA ALA A 11 26.20 11.12 -6.02
C ALA A 11 25.78 9.65 -6.26
N GLY A 12 26.70 8.70 -6.05
CA GLY A 12 26.43 7.27 -6.21
C GLY A 12 25.39 6.71 -5.24
N ARG A 13 25.37 7.17 -3.98
CA ARG A 13 24.33 6.76 -3.01
C ARG A 13 22.95 7.29 -3.39
N LEU A 14 22.88 8.53 -3.86
CA LEU A 14 21.66 9.16 -4.37
C LEU A 14 21.13 8.43 -5.61
N GLU A 15 22.01 8.11 -6.54
CA GLU A 15 21.65 7.40 -7.76
C GLU A 15 21.16 5.96 -7.48
N ALA A 16 21.88 5.23 -6.61
CA ALA A 16 21.46 3.89 -6.19
C ALA A 16 20.11 3.92 -5.46
N TRP A 17 19.84 4.95 -4.66
CA TRP A 17 18.55 5.14 -4.00
C TRP A 17 17.43 5.43 -5.01
N CYS A 18 17.66 6.32 -5.99
CA CYS A 18 16.70 6.61 -7.05
C CYS A 18 16.38 5.36 -7.90
N LYS A 19 17.40 4.57 -8.24
CA LYS A 19 17.23 3.28 -8.94
C LYS A 19 16.38 2.31 -8.13
N ARG A 20 16.68 2.13 -6.83
CA ARG A 20 15.88 1.28 -5.93
C ARG A 20 14.43 1.73 -5.79
N ARG A 21 14.16 3.03 -5.87
CA ARG A 21 12.81 3.62 -5.76
C ARG A 21 12.06 3.67 -7.09
N GLY A 22 12.62 3.11 -8.17
CA GLY A 22 11.99 3.11 -9.49
C GLY A 22 11.79 4.52 -10.07
N SER A 23 12.58 5.51 -9.61
CA SER A 23 12.49 6.88 -10.11
C SER A 23 13.23 6.99 -11.45
N SER A 24 12.54 6.72 -12.55
CA SER A 24 13.03 6.92 -13.91
C SER A 24 13.02 8.40 -14.31
N GLY A 25 13.97 8.81 -15.17
CA GLY A 25 14.02 10.18 -15.72
C GLY A 25 14.58 11.27 -14.79
N ARG A 26 15.16 10.93 -13.63
CA ARG A 26 15.82 11.93 -12.78
C ARG A 26 17.21 12.32 -13.30
N PRO A 27 17.65 13.57 -13.05
CA PRO A 27 19.02 13.98 -13.30
C PRO A 27 20.02 13.03 -12.62
N PRO A 28 21.23 12.87 -13.17
CA PRO A 28 22.27 12.04 -12.57
C PRO A 28 22.54 12.46 -11.11
N GLY A 29 23.00 11.51 -10.29
CA GLY A 29 23.19 11.74 -8.85
C GLY A 29 24.10 12.93 -8.53
N SER A 30 25.02 13.27 -9.44
CA SER A 30 25.87 14.47 -9.37
C SER A 30 25.07 15.77 -9.42
N VAL A 31 24.11 15.89 -10.33
CA VAL A 31 23.24 17.07 -10.44
C VAL A 31 22.30 17.19 -9.24
N LEU A 32 21.79 16.06 -8.74
CA LEU A 32 20.94 16.06 -7.54
C LEU A 32 21.70 16.49 -6.29
N ILE A 33 22.95 16.03 -6.11
CA ILE A 33 23.74 16.41 -4.95
C ILE A 33 24.21 17.87 -5.03
N GLU A 34 24.51 18.35 -6.24
CA GLU A 34 24.85 19.74 -6.47
C GLU A 34 23.65 20.65 -6.13
N ARG A 35 22.44 20.33 -6.60
CA ARG A 35 21.21 21.07 -6.23
C ARG A 35 20.94 21.08 -4.72
N LEU A 36 21.25 19.98 -4.03
CA LEU A 36 21.12 19.89 -2.57
C LEU A 36 22.14 20.78 -1.86
N ARG A 37 23.35 20.89 -2.39
CA ARG A 37 24.44 21.71 -1.81
C ARG A 37 24.33 23.18 -2.17
N SER A 38 23.79 23.51 -3.34
CA SER A 38 23.52 24.87 -3.80
C SER A 38 22.18 25.40 -3.31
N ALA A 39 21.39 24.58 -2.62
CA ALA A 39 20.19 25.03 -1.94
C ALA A 39 20.60 26.13 -0.92
N PRO A 40 19.99 27.32 -1.01
CA PRO A 40 20.34 28.42 -0.11
C PRO A 40 20.17 27.97 1.34
N ALA A 41 21.19 28.24 2.17
CA ALA A 41 21.08 28.04 3.60
C ALA A 41 19.89 28.86 4.09
N ALA A 42 18.89 28.17 4.68
CA ALA A 42 17.74 28.87 5.21
C ALA A 42 18.24 29.90 6.23
N ALA A 43 17.92 31.18 6.03
CA ALA A 43 18.18 32.27 6.98
C ALA A 43 17.26 32.16 8.21
N SER A 44 17.15 30.95 8.76
CA SER A 44 16.37 30.66 9.94
C SER A 44 17.17 31.09 11.16
N ARG A 45 16.57 31.93 11.99
CA ARG A 45 17.10 32.23 13.34
C ARG A 45 17.00 31.02 14.28
N LEU A 46 16.32 29.95 13.85
CA LEU A 46 16.17 28.71 14.60
C LEU A 46 17.29 27.73 14.23
N GLY A 47 17.87 27.07 15.22
CA GLY A 47 18.89 26.04 15.02
C GLY A 47 18.38 24.89 14.13
N GLU A 48 19.32 24.25 13.43
CA GLU A 48 19.07 23.17 12.46
C GLU A 48 18.15 22.06 12.99
N ALA A 49 18.34 21.66 14.25
CA ALA A 49 17.54 20.63 14.90
C ALA A 49 16.06 21.04 15.07
N VAL A 50 15.80 22.33 15.32
CA VAL A 50 14.45 22.88 15.45
C VAL A 50 13.77 22.88 14.08
N VAL A 51 14.48 23.32 13.04
CA VAL A 51 13.97 23.30 11.66
C VAL A 51 13.67 21.87 11.22
N GLU A 52 14.55 20.89 11.48
CA GLU A 52 14.26 19.48 11.17
C GLU A 52 13.00 19.00 11.88
N ARG A 53 12.83 19.31 13.16
CA ARG A 53 11.67 18.88 13.94
C ARG A 53 10.38 19.49 13.39
N LEU A 54 10.40 20.76 13.00
CA LEU A 54 9.26 21.46 12.40
C LEU A 54 8.89 20.85 11.05
N VAL A 55 9.85 20.66 10.15
CA VAL A 55 9.61 20.06 8.82
C VAL A 55 9.06 18.64 8.97
N ARG A 56 9.66 17.81 9.84
CA ARG A 56 9.17 16.46 10.11
C ARG A 56 7.74 16.49 10.65
N GLY A 57 7.44 17.41 11.57
CA GLY A 57 6.08 17.62 12.09
C GLY A 57 5.10 17.95 10.97
N GLN A 58 5.43 18.91 10.10
CA GLN A 58 4.59 19.31 8.97
C GLN A 58 4.33 18.15 8.00
N VAL A 59 5.36 17.36 7.67
CA VAL A 59 5.18 16.19 6.79
C VAL A 59 4.25 15.16 7.40
N VAL A 60 4.41 14.84 8.69
CA VAL A 60 3.53 13.88 9.39
C VAL A 60 2.10 14.42 9.44
N GLN A 61 1.91 15.71 9.71
CA GLN A 61 0.58 16.31 9.70
C GLN A 61 -0.06 16.27 8.31
N GLY A 62 0.71 16.58 7.26
CA GLY A 62 0.27 16.47 5.87
C GLY A 62 -0.21 15.05 5.53
N ILE A 63 0.59 14.03 5.86
CA ILE A 63 0.22 12.63 5.63
C ILE A 63 -1.04 12.25 6.41
N ARG A 64 -1.17 12.64 7.68
CA ARG A 64 -2.38 12.36 8.49
C ARG A 64 -3.63 13.01 7.90
N THR A 65 -3.49 14.22 7.36
CA THR A 65 -4.59 14.89 6.66
C THR A 65 -4.96 14.16 5.37
N THR A 66 -3.99 13.76 4.56
CA THR A 66 -4.25 12.96 3.36
C THR A 66 -4.91 11.62 3.68
N ILE A 67 -4.48 10.93 4.74
CA ILE A 67 -5.12 9.68 5.19
C ILE A 67 -6.59 9.93 5.51
N ARG A 68 -6.92 10.93 6.32
CA ARG A 68 -8.31 11.26 6.66
C ARG A 68 -9.16 11.57 5.43
N LEU A 69 -8.62 12.33 4.48
CA LEU A 69 -9.33 12.64 3.23
C LEU A 69 -9.60 11.37 2.41
N LEU A 70 -8.64 10.44 2.37
CA LEU A 70 -8.80 9.17 1.67
C LEU A 70 -9.78 8.25 2.39
N ASP A 71 -9.76 8.21 3.73
CA ASP A 71 -10.73 7.45 4.53
C ASP A 71 -12.15 7.92 4.20
N THR A 72 -12.42 9.23 4.26
CA THR A 72 -13.73 9.80 3.88
C THR A 72 -14.13 9.46 2.45
N ALA A 73 -13.21 9.61 1.49
CA ALA A 73 -13.50 9.29 0.09
C ALA A 73 -13.78 7.79 -0.12
N ILE A 74 -13.16 6.91 0.67
CA ILE A 74 -13.44 5.47 0.66
C ILE A 74 -14.84 5.21 1.22
N ALA A 75 -15.22 5.82 2.34
CA ALA A 75 -16.55 5.68 2.94
C ALA A 75 -17.65 6.02 1.92
N GLU A 76 -17.57 7.21 1.34
CA GLU A 76 -18.53 7.71 0.34
C GLU A 76 -18.59 6.79 -0.89
N ALA A 77 -17.44 6.32 -1.38
CA ALA A 77 -17.39 5.42 -2.53
C ALA A 77 -18.00 4.04 -2.24
N VAL A 78 -17.96 3.58 -0.98
CA VAL A 78 -18.51 2.29 -0.54
C VAL A 78 -20.03 2.34 -0.40
N GLU A 79 -20.59 3.44 0.09
CA GLU A 79 -22.05 3.60 0.27
C GLU A 79 -22.83 3.37 -1.03
N THR A 80 -22.25 3.74 -2.17
CA THR A 80 -22.88 3.58 -3.49
C THR A 80 -22.85 2.14 -4.04
N ARG A 81 -22.26 1.18 -3.33
CA ARG A 81 -21.98 -0.16 -3.86
C ARG A 81 -23.03 -1.19 -3.44
N PRO A 82 -23.63 -1.94 -4.38
CA PRO A 82 -24.73 -2.88 -4.07
C PRO A 82 -24.41 -3.91 -3.00
N TYR A 83 -23.17 -4.42 -2.98
CA TYR A 83 -22.74 -5.46 -2.04
C TYR A 83 -22.13 -4.91 -0.75
N ALA A 84 -22.01 -3.60 -0.57
CA ALA A 84 -21.44 -3.03 0.66
C ALA A 84 -22.21 -3.43 1.93
N PRO A 85 -23.55 -3.40 1.97
CA PRO A 85 -24.30 -3.82 3.15
C PRO A 85 -24.07 -5.29 3.54
N LEU A 86 -23.90 -6.17 2.53
CA LEU A 86 -23.63 -7.59 2.76
C LEU A 86 -22.29 -7.76 3.50
N PHE A 87 -21.23 -7.12 3.01
CA PHE A 87 -19.89 -7.25 3.59
C PHE A 87 -19.71 -6.44 4.88
N ALA A 88 -20.46 -5.36 5.09
CA ALA A 88 -20.36 -4.53 6.29
C ALA A 88 -20.72 -5.29 7.59
N SER A 89 -21.52 -6.35 7.48
CA SER A 89 -21.86 -7.24 8.60
C SER A 89 -20.71 -8.14 9.07
N MET A 90 -19.61 -8.22 8.32
CA MET A 90 -18.52 -9.13 8.63
C MET A 90 -17.70 -8.65 9.85
N PRO A 91 -17.28 -9.58 10.73
CA PRO A 91 -16.59 -9.23 11.97
C PRO A 91 -15.23 -8.59 11.66
N ARG A 92 -14.95 -7.43 12.28
CA ARG A 92 -13.67 -6.71 12.18
C ARG A 92 -13.22 -6.37 10.75
N ILE A 93 -14.14 -6.30 9.78
CA ILE A 93 -13.79 -5.93 8.41
C ILE A 93 -13.20 -4.52 8.34
N GLY A 94 -13.72 -3.57 9.11
CA GLY A 94 -13.25 -2.18 9.11
C GLY A 94 -13.50 -1.47 7.78
N GLU A 95 -13.45 -0.15 7.78
CA GLU A 95 -13.89 0.67 6.64
C GLU A 95 -13.00 0.52 5.40
N VAL A 96 -11.68 0.62 5.59
CA VAL A 96 -10.69 0.52 4.49
C VAL A 96 -10.73 -0.86 3.84
N ASN A 97 -10.75 -1.92 4.65
CA ASN A 97 -10.76 -3.28 4.12
C ASN A 97 -12.15 -3.69 3.59
N LEU A 98 -13.24 -3.16 4.12
CA LEU A 98 -14.56 -3.22 3.48
C LEU A 98 -14.51 -2.60 2.07
N GLY A 99 -13.92 -1.42 1.91
CA GLY A 99 -13.74 -0.78 0.60
C GLY A 99 -12.92 -1.63 -0.38
N GLN A 100 -11.88 -2.29 0.11
CA GLN A 100 -11.09 -3.22 -0.69
C GLN A 100 -11.90 -4.46 -1.10
N VAL A 101 -12.64 -5.07 -0.17
CA VAL A 101 -13.45 -6.27 -0.46
C VAL A 101 -14.56 -5.93 -1.45
N VAL A 102 -15.29 -4.84 -1.24
CA VAL A 102 -16.39 -4.42 -2.11
C VAL A 102 -15.89 -4.08 -3.52
N SER A 103 -14.75 -3.39 -3.64
CA SER A 103 -14.19 -3.04 -4.96
C SER A 103 -13.61 -4.23 -5.71
N GLU A 104 -12.99 -5.19 -5.02
CA GLU A 104 -12.33 -6.33 -5.66
C GLU A 104 -13.27 -7.53 -5.84
N ILE A 105 -14.18 -7.79 -4.90
CA ILE A 105 -15.09 -8.95 -4.92
C ILE A 105 -16.45 -8.58 -5.51
N GLY A 106 -16.98 -7.38 -5.22
CA GLY A 106 -18.32 -6.96 -5.65
C GLY A 106 -18.57 -7.13 -7.15
N PRO A 107 -17.77 -6.51 -8.05
CA PRO A 107 -17.92 -6.68 -9.50
C PRO A 107 -17.71 -8.10 -10.01
N ARG A 108 -17.15 -9.01 -9.19
CA ARG A 108 -16.94 -10.42 -9.55
C ARG A 108 -18.13 -11.28 -9.15
N LEU A 109 -18.84 -10.94 -8.08
CA LEU A 109 -20.07 -11.62 -7.70
C LEU A 109 -21.09 -11.58 -8.84
N GLU A 110 -21.16 -10.46 -9.58
CA GLU A 110 -22.04 -10.27 -10.73
C GLU A 110 -21.69 -11.14 -11.95
N ARG A 111 -20.42 -11.60 -12.05
CA ARG A 111 -19.89 -12.33 -13.22
C ARG A 111 -19.51 -13.78 -12.93
N ALA A 112 -19.44 -14.16 -11.66
CA ALA A 112 -19.07 -15.50 -11.24
C ALA A 112 -20.17 -16.49 -11.63
N ARG A 113 -19.79 -17.61 -12.24
CA ARG A 113 -20.73 -18.70 -12.55
C ARG A 113 -20.88 -19.66 -11.38
N THR A 114 -19.83 -19.83 -10.59
CA THR A 114 -19.85 -20.66 -9.38
C THR A 114 -19.00 -20.02 -8.27
N CYS A 115 -19.25 -20.42 -7.03
CA CYS A 115 -18.45 -19.99 -5.89
C CYS A 115 -17.00 -20.47 -6.00
N GLU A 116 -16.77 -21.70 -6.45
CA GLU A 116 -15.43 -22.27 -6.62
C GLU A 116 -14.60 -21.47 -7.62
N GLN A 117 -15.22 -21.03 -8.73
CA GLN A 117 -14.57 -20.15 -9.70
C GLN A 117 -14.14 -18.84 -9.03
N LEU A 118 -15.05 -18.20 -8.28
CA LEU A 118 -14.76 -16.93 -7.61
C LEU A 118 -13.62 -17.06 -6.59
N ILE A 119 -13.67 -18.09 -5.73
CA ILE A 119 -12.64 -18.35 -4.71
C ILE A 119 -11.29 -18.64 -5.39
N ALA A 120 -11.29 -19.32 -6.54
CA ALA A 120 -10.10 -19.55 -7.35
C ALA A 120 -9.54 -18.26 -7.97
N GLU A 121 -10.38 -17.40 -8.53
CA GLU A 121 -9.98 -16.12 -9.11
C GLU A 121 -9.45 -15.14 -8.05
N ALA A 122 -10.09 -15.11 -6.88
CA ALA A 122 -9.63 -14.38 -5.70
C ALA A 122 -8.37 -15.01 -5.07
N GLY A 123 -8.03 -16.23 -5.50
CA GLY A 123 -6.78 -16.88 -5.12
C GLY A 123 -6.79 -17.45 -3.72
N ALA A 124 -7.95 -17.73 -3.15
CA ALA A 124 -8.07 -18.35 -1.83
C ALA A 124 -7.96 -19.89 -1.89
N VAL A 125 -7.87 -20.48 -3.09
CA VAL A 125 -7.62 -21.93 -3.26
C VAL A 125 -6.19 -22.23 -3.72
N PRO A 126 -5.62 -23.38 -3.31
CA PRO A 126 -4.36 -23.87 -3.87
C PRO A 126 -4.53 -24.40 -5.30
N VAL A 127 -3.41 -24.69 -5.97
CA VAL A 127 -3.36 -25.42 -7.25
C VAL A 127 -2.75 -26.79 -7.00
N THR A 128 -3.50 -27.84 -7.32
CA THR A 128 -3.01 -29.21 -7.31
C THR A 128 -2.50 -29.57 -8.69
N ARG A 129 -1.22 -29.98 -8.77
CA ARG A 129 -0.62 -30.56 -9.97
C ARG A 129 -0.36 -32.03 -9.70
N ALA A 130 -1.03 -32.90 -10.44
CA ALA A 130 -0.85 -34.33 -10.31
C ALA A 130 -0.56 -34.94 -11.68
N SER A 131 0.47 -35.77 -11.74
CA SER A 131 0.69 -36.75 -12.79
C SER A 131 0.70 -38.12 -12.11
N GLY A 132 0.43 -39.23 -12.79
CA GLY A 132 0.41 -40.55 -12.12
C GLY A 132 1.69 -40.92 -11.33
N LYS A 133 2.77 -40.15 -11.46
CA LYS A 133 4.05 -40.30 -10.75
C LYS A 133 4.30 -39.27 -9.63
N SER A 134 3.54 -38.17 -9.58
CA SER A 134 3.79 -37.07 -8.64
C SER A 134 2.53 -36.29 -8.32
N ARG A 135 2.44 -35.79 -7.08
CA ARG A 135 1.35 -34.92 -6.63
C ARG A 135 1.93 -33.76 -5.84
N THR A 136 1.62 -32.54 -6.24
CA THR A 136 2.09 -31.32 -5.58
C THR A 136 0.94 -30.34 -5.40
N VAL A 137 0.86 -29.72 -4.23
CA VAL A 137 -0.09 -28.66 -3.91
C VAL A 137 0.71 -27.37 -3.71
N ALA A 138 0.41 -26.34 -4.48
CA ALA A 138 1.12 -25.07 -4.46
C ALA A 138 0.17 -23.88 -4.36
N PHE A 139 0.69 -22.71 -3.99
CA PHE A 139 -0.06 -21.48 -4.07
C PHE A 139 -0.48 -21.16 -5.51
N ARG A 140 -1.69 -20.65 -5.67
CA ARG A 140 -2.14 -20.10 -6.95
C ARG A 140 -1.43 -18.76 -7.18
N PHE A 141 -0.53 -18.66 -8.15
CA PHE A 141 0.14 -17.38 -8.46
C PHE A 141 -0.61 -16.53 -9.49
N ALA A 142 -1.33 -17.17 -10.41
CA ALA A 142 -2.21 -16.51 -11.37
C ALA A 142 -3.59 -16.25 -10.72
N THR A 143 -3.76 -15.06 -10.16
CA THR A 143 -4.95 -14.63 -9.42
C THR A 143 -5.02 -13.10 -9.38
N ASN A 144 -6.16 -12.53 -9.03
CA ASN A 144 -6.21 -11.16 -8.57
C ASN A 144 -5.54 -11.01 -7.19
N ARG A 145 -4.31 -10.47 -7.18
CA ARG A 145 -3.53 -10.25 -5.97
C ARG A 145 -4.16 -9.26 -5.00
N ARG A 146 -4.93 -8.28 -5.49
CA ARG A 146 -5.62 -7.29 -4.65
C ARG A 146 -6.80 -7.92 -3.94
N ALA A 147 -7.61 -8.71 -4.67
CA ALA A 147 -8.68 -9.50 -4.08
C ALA A 147 -8.15 -10.46 -3.00
N ARG A 148 -7.05 -11.16 -3.29
CA ARG A 148 -6.38 -12.01 -2.30
C ARG A 148 -5.99 -11.21 -1.05
N LEU A 149 -5.29 -10.09 -1.24
CA LEU A 149 -4.84 -9.25 -0.12
C LEU A 149 -6.02 -8.76 0.72
N ALA A 150 -7.10 -8.31 0.09
CA ALA A 150 -8.30 -7.84 0.78
C ALA A 150 -8.90 -8.96 1.66
N LEU A 151 -9.08 -10.16 1.08
CA LEU A 151 -9.65 -11.30 1.79
C LEU A 151 -8.73 -11.84 2.89
N THR A 152 -7.42 -11.92 2.65
CA THR A 152 -6.49 -12.40 3.69
C THR A 152 -6.33 -11.38 4.82
N THR A 153 -6.40 -10.09 4.52
CA THR A 153 -6.42 -9.02 5.54
C THR A 153 -7.70 -9.11 6.36
N PHE A 154 -8.85 -9.30 5.72
CA PHE A 154 -10.10 -9.55 6.42
C PHE A 154 -10.01 -10.77 7.35
N ALA A 155 -9.51 -11.90 6.85
CA ALA A 155 -9.34 -13.11 7.63
C ALA A 155 -8.40 -12.91 8.83
N ASP A 156 -7.29 -12.18 8.63
CA ASP A 156 -6.35 -11.82 9.68
C ASP A 156 -6.98 -10.92 10.75
N ASN A 157 -7.74 -9.90 10.35
CA ASN A 157 -8.48 -9.05 11.28
C ASN A 157 -9.52 -9.84 12.07
N SER A 158 -10.21 -10.78 11.41
CA SER A 158 -11.26 -11.60 12.00
C SER A 158 -10.73 -12.51 13.11
N ARG A 159 -9.57 -13.15 12.92
CA ARG A 159 -8.98 -14.02 13.96
C ARG A 159 -8.58 -13.28 15.23
N HIS A 160 -8.37 -11.96 15.16
CA HIS A 160 -8.12 -11.13 16.34
C HIS A 160 -9.40 -10.77 17.11
N GLY A 161 -10.58 -11.07 16.57
CA GLY A 161 -11.88 -10.85 17.21
C GLY A 161 -12.49 -12.08 17.87
N SER A 162 -11.92 -13.27 17.68
CA SER A 162 -12.37 -14.51 18.30
C SER A 162 -11.35 -14.95 19.36
N PRO A 163 -11.73 -15.13 20.64
CA PRO A 163 -10.82 -15.59 21.70
C PRO A 163 -10.13 -16.92 21.39
#